data_AF-A0A429A673-F1
#
_entry.id   AF-A0A429A673-F1
#
_cell.length_a   1.000
_cell.length_b   1.000
_cell.length_c   1.000
_cell.angle_alpha   90.00
_cell.angle_beta   90.00
_cell.angle_gamma   90.00
#
_symmetry.space_group_name_H-M   'P 1'
#
loop_
_entity.id
_entity.type
_entity.pdbx_description
1 polymer ?
#
loop_
_entity_poly.entity_id
_entity_poly.type
_entity_poly.pdbx_seq_one_letter_code
_entity_poly.pdbx_strand_id
1 'polypeptide(L)'
;MTDHKHLKRRVRERMARTDESYATAHRHVTAHRHVTTDSAHPAAQDLEHHHEAALLRRVLGDDSYSEAMLLGLGGGIGFMYFVFEYTGQAPMLTIVAQAHPEPIIPLALKRAGVPHQIRRTGSAKVAERNLRTALDAGRHPICTLARHLLPWRPPQSFPDPVDVAVLGVEDQVVHVHDDRPGEMPLTDFMAAWSVLKKSKHQLIEVTGTAAGSPRVAEAVQDTAAKLTGPVLNNSFDVNFGLSGMRKLAAQLADTTGHDVAATVYRQAGEQWSQVAAAATGRASFVEIAELVEQAIRLEERGVRALEQGRRM
;
A
#
# COMPACT_ATOMS: atom_id res chain seq x y z
N MET A 1 11.20 32.08 -3.69
CA MET A 1 12.64 31.71 -3.80
C MET A 1 13.41 31.88 -2.48
N THR A 2 12.73 31.91 -1.31
CA THR A 2 13.35 32.20 0.00
C THR A 2 13.19 31.08 1.04
N ASP A 3 12.40 30.04 0.76
CA ASP A 3 12.16 28.93 1.69
C ASP A 3 13.28 27.86 1.72
N HIS A 4 14.05 27.72 0.65
CA HIS A 4 15.10 26.69 0.55
C HIS A 4 16.43 27.12 1.19
N LYS A 5 16.62 28.42 1.48
CA LYS A 5 17.92 28.97 1.92
C LYS A 5 18.33 28.50 3.32
N HIS A 6 17.37 28.05 4.13
CA HIS A 6 17.63 27.59 5.50
C HIS A 6 17.44 26.09 5.70
N LEU A 7 16.89 25.35 4.73
CA LEU A 7 16.64 23.90 4.85
C LEU A 7 17.93 23.11 5.05
N LYS A 8 18.91 23.29 4.15
CA LYS A 8 20.21 22.59 4.23
C LYS A 8 20.97 22.91 5.52
N ARG A 9 20.79 24.13 6.05
CA ARG A 9 21.35 24.52 7.35
C ARG A 9 20.67 23.75 8.49
N ARG A 10 19.33 23.69 8.51
CA ARG A 10 18.56 22.97 9.54
C ARG A 10 18.81 21.45 9.52
N VAL A 11 19.00 20.86 8.33
CA VAL A 11 19.40 19.45 8.22
C VAL A 11 20.78 19.23 8.81
N ARG A 12 21.77 20.08 8.47
CA ARG A 12 23.13 19.97 9.03
C ARG A 12 23.19 20.22 10.54
N GLU A 13 22.43 21.19 11.04
CA GLU A 13 22.29 21.48 12.47
C GLU A 13 21.65 20.32 13.23
N ARG A 14 20.74 19.57 12.59
CA ARG A 14 20.17 18.35 13.17
C ARG A 14 21.18 17.20 13.13
N MET A 15 21.80 16.92 11.98
CA MET A 15 22.84 15.89 11.86
C MET A 15 23.94 16.07 12.91
N ALA A 16 24.40 17.30 13.13
CA ALA A 16 25.42 17.61 14.12
C ALA A 16 24.96 17.39 15.59
N ARG A 17 23.64 17.37 15.83
CA ARG A 17 23.04 17.23 17.16
C ARG A 17 22.63 15.79 17.47
N THR A 18 22.23 15.04 16.45
CA THR A 18 21.62 13.72 16.61
C THR A 18 22.45 12.58 16.02
N ASP A 19 23.60 12.90 15.40
CA ASP A 19 24.45 11.98 14.63
C ASP A 19 23.66 11.21 13.54
N GLU A 20 22.52 11.76 13.13
CA GLU A 20 21.66 11.18 12.10
C GLU A 20 22.31 11.29 10.72
N SER A 21 22.01 10.31 9.86
CA SER A 21 22.28 10.46 8.43
C SER A 21 21.47 11.62 7.85
N TYR A 22 22.01 12.26 6.81
CA TYR A 22 21.38 13.41 6.15
C TYR A 22 19.93 13.15 5.74
N ALA A 23 19.63 11.93 5.26
CA ALA A 23 18.29 11.54 4.83
C ALA A 23 17.28 11.51 5.99
N THR A 24 17.70 11.01 7.16
CA THR A 24 16.88 10.99 8.37
C THR A 24 16.64 12.42 8.84
N ALA A 25 17.71 13.21 8.98
CA ALA A 25 17.61 14.60 9.40
C ALA A 25 16.75 15.46 8.45
N HIS A 26 16.79 15.21 7.15
CA HIS A 26 15.98 15.93 6.16
C HIS A 26 14.47 15.67 6.33
N ARG A 27 14.06 14.41 6.53
CA ARG A 27 12.65 14.05 6.77
C ARG A 27 12.07 14.73 8.00
N HIS A 28 12.81 14.72 9.09
CA HIS A 28 12.34 15.34 10.34
C HIS A 28 12.17 16.85 10.20
N VAL A 29 13.03 17.52 9.43
CA VAL A 29 12.92 18.97 9.22
C VAL A 29 11.73 19.35 8.31
N THR A 30 11.26 18.44 7.44
CA THR A 30 10.21 18.72 6.45
C THR A 30 8.81 18.25 6.87
N ALA A 31 8.69 17.34 7.84
CA ALA A 31 7.42 16.74 8.29
C ALA A 31 6.38 17.72 8.91
N HIS A 32 6.72 19.00 9.14
CA HIS A 32 5.83 19.99 9.78
C HIS A 32 5.03 20.87 8.80
N ARG A 33 5.13 20.64 7.49
CA ARG A 33 4.35 21.38 6.49
C ARG A 33 3.21 20.51 5.98
N HIS A 34 1.99 20.90 6.35
CA HIS A 34 0.68 20.43 5.88
C HIS A 34 0.11 19.14 6.49
N VAL A 35 -0.73 19.33 7.51
CA VAL A 35 -1.92 18.49 7.71
C VAL A 35 -3.13 19.40 7.50
N THR A 36 -3.67 19.41 6.29
CA THR A 36 -5.04 19.84 6.02
C THR A 36 -5.83 18.58 5.74
N THR A 37 -6.53 18.09 6.76
CA THR A 37 -7.48 16.99 6.67
C THR A 37 -8.77 17.51 6.10
N ASP A 38 -8.89 17.51 4.77
CA ASP A 38 -10.18 17.52 4.10
C ASP A 38 -10.19 16.33 3.14
N SER A 39 -10.74 15.20 3.60
CA SER A 39 -11.15 14.11 2.71
C SER A 39 -12.25 13.27 3.38
N ALA A 40 -13.43 13.89 3.50
CA ALA A 40 -14.67 13.13 3.51
C ALA A 40 -14.91 12.55 2.09
N HIS A 41 -14.26 11.43 1.79
CA HIS A 41 -14.59 10.59 0.64
C HIS A 41 -14.88 9.16 1.12
N PRO A 42 -16.07 8.60 0.80
CA PRO A 42 -16.46 7.26 1.22
C PRO A 42 -15.80 6.23 0.29
N ALA A 43 -14.48 6.08 0.36
CA ALA A 43 -13.71 5.32 -0.65
C ALA A 43 -13.00 4.07 -0.11
N ALA A 44 -13.24 3.67 1.14
CA ALA A 44 -12.56 2.51 1.75
C ALA A 44 -13.51 1.45 2.34
N GLN A 45 -14.83 1.57 2.16
CA GLN A 45 -15.79 0.78 2.96
C GLN A 45 -16.25 -0.57 2.39
N ASP A 46 -16.05 -0.93 1.12
CA ASP A 46 -16.72 -2.14 0.56
C ASP A 46 -15.87 -3.03 -0.36
N LEU A 47 -14.57 -3.23 -0.09
CA LEU A 47 -13.81 -4.26 -0.82
C LEU A 47 -13.40 -5.37 0.16
N GLU A 48 -14.21 -6.43 0.21
CA GLU A 48 -13.95 -7.65 0.98
C GLU A 48 -12.92 -8.58 0.32
N HIS A 49 -12.31 -8.15 -0.80
CA HIS A 49 -11.43 -8.99 -1.63
C HIS A 49 -10.10 -8.32 -2.00
N HIS A 50 -9.11 -9.14 -2.33
CA HIS A 50 -7.84 -8.74 -2.92
C HIS A 50 -7.99 -8.59 -4.44
N HIS A 51 -7.81 -7.36 -4.93
CA HIS A 51 -8.05 -6.95 -6.31
C HIS A 51 -7.53 -7.93 -7.38
N GLU A 52 -6.22 -8.19 -7.45
CA GLU A 52 -5.63 -9.04 -8.50
C GLU A 52 -6.08 -10.51 -8.42
N ALA A 53 -6.33 -11.02 -7.21
CA ALA A 53 -6.74 -12.41 -7.00
C ALA A 53 -8.22 -12.59 -7.38
N ALA A 54 -9.08 -11.64 -7.03
CA ALA A 54 -10.48 -11.61 -7.45
C ALA A 54 -10.60 -11.45 -8.97
N LEU A 55 -9.80 -10.55 -9.55
CA LEU A 55 -9.71 -10.36 -10.99
C LEU A 55 -9.33 -11.65 -11.72
N LEU A 56 -8.30 -12.34 -11.20
CA LEU A 56 -7.83 -13.59 -11.79
C LEU A 56 -8.88 -14.69 -11.68
N ARG A 57 -9.57 -14.82 -10.54
CA ARG A 57 -10.69 -15.76 -10.37
C ARG A 57 -11.78 -15.51 -11.42
N ARG A 58 -12.14 -14.24 -11.64
CA ARG A 58 -13.13 -13.85 -12.64
C ARG A 58 -12.72 -14.26 -14.05
N VAL A 59 -11.46 -14.05 -14.43
CA VAL A 59 -10.93 -14.36 -15.76
C VAL A 59 -10.81 -15.87 -15.99
N LEU A 60 -10.50 -16.65 -14.95
CA LEU A 60 -10.47 -18.11 -15.05
C LEU A 60 -11.88 -18.71 -15.19
N GLY A 61 -12.90 -18.03 -14.65
CA GLY A 61 -14.31 -18.30 -14.91
C GLY A 61 -14.85 -19.61 -14.31
N ASP A 62 -14.00 -20.39 -13.64
CA ASP A 62 -14.36 -21.60 -12.92
C ASP A 62 -14.14 -21.42 -11.41
N ASP A 63 -14.80 -22.26 -10.61
CA ASP A 63 -14.59 -22.32 -9.16
C ASP A 63 -13.41 -23.23 -8.79
N SER A 64 -12.50 -23.53 -9.74
CA SER A 64 -11.34 -24.39 -9.50
C SER A 64 -10.35 -23.75 -8.52
N TYR A 65 -10.38 -22.42 -8.40
CA TYR A 65 -9.52 -21.66 -7.51
C TYR A 65 -10.31 -20.67 -6.65
N SER A 66 -10.11 -20.76 -5.34
CA SER A 66 -10.55 -19.69 -4.45
C SER A 66 -9.64 -18.47 -4.59
N GLU A 67 -10.16 -17.30 -4.23
CA GLU A 67 -9.38 -16.06 -4.23
C GLU A 67 -8.14 -16.18 -3.33
N ALA A 68 -8.30 -16.72 -2.11
CA ALA A 68 -7.21 -16.93 -1.17
C ALA A 68 -6.10 -17.84 -1.75
N MET A 69 -6.49 -18.85 -2.54
CA MET A 69 -5.54 -19.73 -3.22
C MET A 69 -4.76 -18.98 -4.30
N LEU A 70 -5.44 -18.17 -5.13
CA LEU A 70 -4.78 -17.37 -6.17
C LEU A 70 -3.85 -16.31 -5.57
N LEU A 71 -4.26 -15.67 -4.48
CA LEU A 71 -3.42 -14.76 -3.70
C LEU A 71 -2.16 -15.48 -3.21
N GLY A 72 -2.32 -16.64 -2.56
CA GLY A 72 -1.19 -17.45 -2.09
C GLY A 72 -0.25 -17.88 -3.21
N LEU A 73 -0.79 -18.37 -4.34
CA LEU A 73 0.01 -18.74 -5.51
C LEU A 73 0.76 -17.54 -6.09
N GLY A 74 0.16 -16.35 -6.06
CA GLY A 74 0.79 -15.08 -6.43
C GLY A 74 1.86 -14.56 -5.45
N GLY A 75 2.16 -15.30 -4.39
CA GLY A 75 3.16 -14.96 -3.36
C GLY A 75 2.55 -14.57 -2.01
N GLY A 76 1.25 -14.35 -1.96
CA GLY A 76 0.49 -14.13 -0.73
C GLY A 76 0.83 -12.83 -0.01
N ILE A 77 0.80 -12.90 1.31
CA ILE A 77 1.15 -11.79 2.19
C ILE A 77 2.63 -11.45 2.06
N GLY A 78 2.94 -10.17 2.24
CA GLY A 78 4.30 -9.67 2.23
C GLY A 78 4.40 -8.41 3.05
N PHE A 79 5.61 -7.87 3.13
CA PHE A 79 5.79 -6.55 3.71
C PHE A 79 6.92 -5.83 3.02
N MET A 80 6.68 -4.56 2.74
CA MET A 80 7.71 -3.63 2.35
C MET A 80 7.25 -2.23 2.73
N TYR A 81 8.19 -1.39 3.17
CA TYR A 81 7.94 0.02 3.29
C TYR A 81 9.06 0.88 2.70
N PHE A 82 8.68 2.02 2.13
CA PHE A 82 9.62 3.05 1.67
C PHE A 82 9.08 4.43 1.96
N VAL A 83 9.99 5.39 2.12
CA VAL A 83 9.63 6.82 2.17
C VAL A 83 10.22 7.50 0.95
N PHE A 84 9.35 8.00 0.09
CA PHE A 84 9.70 8.72 -1.14
C PHE A 84 9.57 10.22 -0.95
N GLU A 85 10.51 10.96 -1.51
CA GLU A 85 10.51 12.42 -1.54
C GLU A 85 10.60 12.89 -2.99
N TYR A 86 9.56 13.58 -3.44
CA TYR A 86 9.51 14.16 -4.78
C TYR A 86 9.39 15.68 -4.68
N THR A 87 10.04 16.40 -5.59
CA THR A 87 9.97 17.87 -5.63
C THR A 87 8.51 18.32 -5.74
N GLY A 88 8.08 19.17 -4.80
CA GLY A 88 6.73 19.74 -4.78
C GLY A 88 5.65 18.83 -4.18
N GLN A 89 6.01 17.68 -3.61
CA GLN A 89 5.10 16.76 -2.92
C GLN A 89 5.54 16.58 -1.46
N ALA A 90 4.59 16.31 -0.56
CA ALA A 90 4.91 15.88 0.79
C ALA A 90 5.62 14.51 0.76
N PRO A 91 6.51 14.21 1.74
CA PRO A 91 7.09 12.87 1.87
C PRO A 91 6.00 11.80 1.92
N MET A 92 6.16 10.75 1.14
CA MET A 92 5.18 9.68 1.00
C MET A 92 5.71 8.40 1.63
N LEU A 93 5.04 7.93 2.68
CA LEU A 93 5.24 6.58 3.20
C LEU A 93 4.40 5.61 2.38
N THR A 94 5.06 4.68 1.69
CA THR A 94 4.43 3.56 1.01
C THR A 94 4.60 2.33 1.87
N ILE A 95 3.50 1.62 2.14
CA ILE A 95 3.49 0.30 2.76
C ILE A 95 2.83 -0.65 1.77
N VAL A 96 3.50 -1.76 1.49
CA VAL A 96 2.99 -2.85 0.67
C VAL A 96 2.84 -4.06 1.57
N ALA A 97 1.60 -4.50 1.79
CA ALA A 97 1.26 -5.63 2.69
C ALA A 97 1.05 -6.96 1.93
N GLN A 98 1.53 -7.02 0.69
CA GLN A 98 1.42 -8.18 -0.20
C GLN A 98 2.79 -8.52 -0.80
N ALA A 99 2.87 -9.64 -1.49
CA ALA A 99 4.07 -10.07 -2.19
C ALA A 99 4.60 -8.98 -3.14
N HIS A 100 5.92 -8.74 -3.06
CA HIS A 100 6.66 -7.82 -3.90
C HIS A 100 8.12 -8.32 -4.00
N PRO A 101 8.83 -8.13 -5.13
CA PRO A 101 8.50 -7.32 -6.32
C PRO A 101 7.79 -8.03 -7.45
N GLU A 102 7.63 -9.35 -7.38
CA GLU A 102 7.02 -10.07 -8.50
C GLU A 102 5.54 -9.68 -8.67
N PRO A 103 5.06 -9.44 -9.92
CA PRO A 103 3.65 -9.23 -10.17
C PRO A 103 2.82 -10.47 -9.84
N ILE A 104 1.74 -10.28 -9.07
CA ILE A 104 0.89 -11.36 -8.52
C ILE A 104 0.28 -12.21 -9.64
N ILE A 105 -0.34 -11.59 -10.66
CA ILE A 105 -1.09 -12.31 -11.70
C ILE A 105 -0.22 -13.31 -12.50
N PRO A 106 0.92 -12.90 -13.11
CA PRO A 106 1.83 -13.83 -13.76
C PRO A 106 2.33 -14.96 -12.85
N LEU A 107 2.67 -14.65 -11.60
CA LEU A 107 3.21 -15.64 -10.67
C LEU A 107 2.15 -16.67 -10.26
N ALA A 108 0.92 -16.21 -10.00
CA ALA A 108 -0.23 -17.05 -9.71
C ALA A 108 -0.53 -17.99 -10.88
N LEU A 109 -0.65 -17.47 -12.10
CA LEU A 109 -0.87 -18.28 -13.31
C LEU A 109 0.23 -19.33 -13.51
N LYS A 110 1.50 -18.94 -13.35
CA LYS A 110 2.65 -19.85 -13.48
C LYS A 110 2.65 -20.97 -12.42
N ARG A 111 2.22 -20.68 -11.19
CA ARG A 111 2.16 -21.69 -10.11
C ARG A 111 0.88 -22.50 -10.14
N ALA A 112 -0.20 -21.96 -10.69
CA ALA A 112 -1.44 -22.68 -10.97
C ALA A 112 -1.30 -23.65 -12.16
N GLY A 113 -0.27 -23.50 -13.00
CA GLY A 113 -0.11 -24.28 -14.22
C GLY A 113 -1.05 -23.84 -15.33
N VAL A 114 -1.53 -22.60 -15.29
CA VAL A 114 -2.44 -22.04 -16.30
C VAL A 114 -1.64 -21.49 -17.48
N PRO A 115 -1.85 -22.02 -18.71
CA PRO A 115 -1.25 -21.47 -19.92
C PRO A 115 -1.66 -20.02 -20.12
N HIS A 116 -0.68 -19.13 -20.26
CA HIS A 116 -0.93 -17.71 -20.48
C HIS A 116 0.17 -17.08 -21.34
N GLN A 117 -0.17 -15.95 -21.96
CA GLN A 117 0.77 -15.12 -22.69
C GLN A 117 0.77 -13.70 -22.13
N ILE A 118 1.96 -13.11 -22.01
CA ILE A 118 2.14 -11.71 -21.65
C ILE A 118 2.70 -11.00 -22.88
N ARG A 119 1.99 -10.00 -23.39
CA ARG A 119 2.38 -9.21 -24.55
C ARG A 119 2.56 -7.75 -24.14
N ARG A 120 3.55 -7.09 -24.73
CA ARG A 120 3.82 -5.66 -24.55
C ARG A 120 4.23 -5.06 -25.89
N THR A 121 3.78 -3.85 -26.20
CA THR A 121 4.11 -3.18 -27.46
C THR A 121 4.17 -1.67 -27.28
N GLY A 122 5.03 -0.99 -28.05
CA GLY A 122 5.04 0.47 -28.11
C GLY A 122 3.94 1.07 -29.01
N SER A 123 3.32 0.27 -29.87
CA SER A 123 2.38 0.72 -30.91
C SER A 123 0.93 0.56 -30.47
N ALA A 124 0.18 1.66 -30.40
CA ALA A 124 -1.25 1.66 -30.07
C ALA A 124 -2.07 0.83 -31.06
N LYS A 125 -1.77 0.92 -32.37
CA LYS A 125 -2.43 0.12 -33.41
C LYS A 125 -2.25 -1.39 -33.19
N VAL A 126 -1.03 -1.82 -32.82
CA VAL A 126 -0.76 -3.23 -32.52
C VAL A 126 -1.45 -3.66 -31.22
N ALA A 127 -1.47 -2.79 -30.22
CA ALA A 127 -2.13 -3.04 -28.94
C ALA A 127 -3.63 -3.26 -29.11
N GLU A 128 -4.32 -2.37 -29.82
CA GLU A 128 -5.75 -2.50 -30.09
C GLU A 128 -6.05 -3.77 -30.89
N ARG A 129 -5.25 -4.07 -31.93
CA ARG A 129 -5.40 -5.33 -32.68
C ARG A 129 -5.27 -6.54 -31.77
N ASN A 130 -4.25 -6.58 -30.90
CA ASN A 130 -4.04 -7.70 -29.99
C ASN A 130 -5.19 -7.85 -28.98
N LEU A 131 -5.76 -6.73 -28.51
CA LEU A 131 -6.93 -6.72 -27.66
C LEU A 131 -8.13 -7.35 -28.38
N ARG A 132 -8.45 -6.86 -29.58
CA ARG A 132 -9.56 -7.38 -30.40
C ARG A 132 -9.38 -8.86 -30.72
N THR A 133 -8.20 -9.28 -31.14
CA THR A 133 -7.90 -10.71 -31.39
C THR A 133 -8.10 -11.59 -30.16
N ALA A 134 -7.81 -11.09 -28.95
CA ALA A 134 -8.08 -11.84 -27.72
C ALA A 134 -9.59 -11.98 -27.46
N LEU A 135 -10.34 -10.89 -27.62
CA LEU A 135 -11.79 -10.85 -27.44
C LEU A 135 -12.53 -11.69 -28.49
N ASP A 136 -12.13 -11.60 -29.76
CA ASP A 136 -12.69 -12.38 -30.88
C ASP A 136 -12.53 -13.89 -30.67
N ALA A 137 -11.51 -14.29 -29.92
CA ALA A 137 -11.28 -15.67 -29.54
C ALA A 137 -11.99 -16.08 -28.23
N GLY A 138 -12.92 -15.27 -27.74
CA GLY A 138 -13.76 -15.53 -26.57
C GLY A 138 -13.04 -15.40 -25.24
N ARG A 139 -11.94 -14.65 -25.16
CA ARG A 139 -11.13 -14.50 -23.93
C ARG A 139 -11.33 -13.14 -23.29
N HIS A 140 -11.03 -13.06 -22.00
CA HIS A 140 -11.03 -11.81 -21.23
C HIS A 140 -9.59 -11.40 -20.88
N PRO A 141 -8.89 -10.64 -21.75
CA PRO A 141 -7.52 -10.24 -21.49
C PRO A 141 -7.44 -9.25 -20.32
N ILE A 142 -6.38 -9.37 -19.52
CA ILE A 142 -6.07 -8.45 -18.44
C ILE A 142 -5.11 -7.38 -18.97
N CYS A 143 -5.48 -6.10 -18.83
CA CYS A 143 -4.70 -4.96 -19.29
C CYS A 143 -4.27 -4.09 -18.11
N THR A 144 -3.01 -3.68 -18.09
CA THR A 144 -2.48 -2.77 -17.05
C THR A 144 -2.72 -1.32 -17.46
N LEU A 145 -3.61 -0.61 -16.77
CA LEU A 145 -4.03 0.77 -17.07
C LEU A 145 -3.55 1.75 -16.00
N ALA A 146 -3.47 3.03 -16.36
CA ALA A 146 -3.19 4.08 -15.39
C ALA A 146 -4.45 4.39 -14.57
N ARG A 147 -4.42 4.04 -13.27
CA ARG A 147 -5.54 4.13 -12.32
C ARG A 147 -6.21 5.49 -12.27
N HIS A 148 -5.41 6.56 -12.30
CA HIS A 148 -5.89 7.95 -12.25
C HIS A 148 -6.71 8.41 -13.48
N LEU A 149 -6.74 7.60 -14.55
CA LEU A 149 -7.54 7.87 -15.75
C LEU A 149 -8.81 7.01 -15.83
N LEU A 150 -9.09 6.19 -14.80
CA LEU A 150 -10.30 5.36 -14.75
C LEU A 150 -11.46 6.15 -14.11
N PRO A 151 -12.60 6.33 -14.79
CA PRO A 151 -13.65 7.25 -14.36
C PRO A 151 -14.38 6.82 -13.08
N TRP A 152 -14.36 5.52 -12.76
CA TRP A 152 -14.99 4.96 -11.56
C TRP A 152 -14.04 4.85 -10.35
N ARG A 153 -12.77 5.26 -10.48
CA ARG A 153 -11.80 5.27 -9.37
C ARG A 153 -11.53 6.71 -8.91
N PRO A 154 -11.23 6.91 -7.62
CA PRO A 154 -10.87 8.23 -7.13
C PRO A 154 -9.59 8.72 -7.82
N PRO A 155 -9.52 10.02 -8.17
CA PRO A 155 -8.33 10.57 -8.80
C PRO A 155 -7.12 10.43 -7.88
N GLN A 156 -5.97 10.11 -8.45
CA GLN A 156 -4.69 10.05 -7.75
C GLN A 156 -3.65 10.91 -8.45
N SER A 157 -2.80 11.57 -7.66
CA SER A 157 -1.79 12.51 -8.16
C SER A 157 -0.62 11.86 -8.89
N PHE A 158 -0.56 10.54 -8.95
CA PHE A 158 0.51 9.80 -9.61
C PHE A 158 -0.05 8.68 -10.51
N PRO A 159 0.64 8.35 -11.60
CA PRO A 159 0.27 7.24 -12.47
C PRO A 159 0.56 5.91 -11.75
N ASP A 160 -0.42 5.45 -10.97
CA ASP A 160 -0.45 4.12 -10.39
C ASP A 160 -0.98 3.12 -11.43
N PRO A 161 -0.23 2.06 -11.78
CA PRO A 161 -0.75 1.01 -12.65
C PRO A 161 -1.78 0.14 -11.90
N VAL A 162 -2.86 -0.23 -12.58
CA VAL A 162 -3.86 -1.18 -12.08
C VAL A 162 -4.22 -2.16 -13.19
N ASP A 163 -4.39 -3.43 -12.86
CA ASP A 163 -4.81 -4.46 -13.82
C ASP A 163 -6.34 -4.50 -13.90
N VAL A 164 -6.90 -4.56 -15.11
CA VAL A 164 -8.35 -4.73 -15.32
C VAL A 164 -8.62 -5.79 -16.38
N ALA A 165 -9.70 -6.54 -16.27
CA ALA A 165 -10.08 -7.53 -17.27
C ALA A 165 -10.99 -6.86 -18.29
N VAL A 166 -10.69 -7.00 -19.59
CA VAL A 166 -11.56 -6.50 -20.65
C VAL A 166 -12.57 -7.59 -21.00
N LEU A 167 -13.86 -7.26 -20.86
CA LEU A 167 -14.97 -8.17 -21.10
C LEU A 167 -15.42 -8.15 -22.56
N GLY A 168 -15.32 -7.00 -23.22
CA GLY A 168 -15.76 -6.80 -24.59
C GLY A 168 -15.52 -5.38 -25.09
N VAL A 169 -15.67 -5.19 -26.40
CA VAL A 169 -15.71 -3.86 -27.03
C VAL A 169 -16.91 -3.82 -27.97
N GLU A 170 -17.89 -2.96 -27.65
CA GLU A 170 -19.14 -2.79 -28.40
C GLU A 170 -19.31 -1.30 -28.70
N ASP A 171 -19.60 -0.94 -29.96
CA ASP A 171 -19.83 0.47 -30.37
C ASP A 171 -18.78 1.50 -29.88
N GLN A 172 -17.49 1.11 -29.90
CA GLN A 172 -16.36 1.91 -29.40
C GLN A 172 -16.36 2.15 -27.88
N VAL A 173 -17.14 1.39 -27.13
CA VAL A 173 -17.13 1.33 -25.67
C VAL A 173 -16.43 0.06 -25.24
N VAL A 174 -15.50 0.18 -24.29
CA VAL A 174 -14.80 -0.94 -23.68
C VAL A 174 -15.49 -1.30 -22.38
N HIS A 175 -15.99 -2.52 -22.27
CA HIS A 175 -16.53 -3.06 -21.03
C HIS A 175 -15.41 -3.76 -20.27
N VAL A 176 -15.23 -3.39 -19.01
CA VAL A 176 -14.19 -3.98 -18.15
C VAL A 176 -14.79 -4.51 -16.86
N HIS A 177 -14.09 -5.47 -16.29
CA HIS A 177 -14.24 -5.81 -14.89
C HIS A 177 -13.01 -5.29 -14.15
N ASP A 178 -13.28 -4.36 -13.25
CA ASP A 178 -12.43 -4.00 -12.14
C ASP A 178 -13.02 -4.67 -10.88
N ASP A 179 -12.76 -4.17 -9.67
CA ASP A 179 -13.50 -4.54 -8.45
C ASP A 179 -15.03 -4.47 -8.60
N ARG A 180 -15.50 -3.79 -9.66
CA ARG A 180 -16.89 -3.69 -10.12
C ARG A 180 -16.90 -3.63 -11.66
N PRO A 181 -18.04 -3.90 -12.32
CA PRO A 181 -18.20 -3.58 -13.73
C PRO A 181 -17.93 -2.10 -14.01
N GLY A 182 -17.23 -1.81 -15.10
CA GLY A 182 -16.93 -0.46 -15.56
C GLY A 182 -16.98 -0.38 -17.08
N GLU A 183 -17.15 0.83 -17.60
CA GLU A 183 -17.15 1.10 -19.03
C GLU A 183 -16.50 2.44 -19.33
N MET A 184 -15.82 2.52 -20.47
CA MET A 184 -15.24 3.77 -20.95
C MET A 184 -15.07 3.74 -22.47
N PRO A 185 -15.01 4.91 -23.15
CA PRO A 185 -14.70 4.97 -24.57
C PRO A 185 -13.35 4.29 -24.89
N LEU A 186 -13.25 3.62 -26.03
CA LEU A 186 -12.03 2.96 -26.47
C LEU A 186 -10.87 3.95 -26.59
N THR A 187 -11.13 5.19 -27.00
CA THR A 187 -10.12 6.25 -27.05
C THR A 187 -9.48 6.51 -25.69
N ASP A 188 -10.31 6.55 -24.65
CA ASP A 188 -9.90 6.87 -23.28
C ASP A 188 -9.20 5.67 -22.65
N PHE A 189 -9.70 4.46 -22.92
CA PHE A 189 -9.04 3.21 -22.55
C PHE A 189 -7.63 3.14 -23.14
N MET A 190 -7.49 3.42 -24.44
CA MET A 190 -6.19 3.41 -25.13
C MET A 190 -5.25 4.48 -24.56
N ALA A 191 -5.75 5.65 -24.18
CA ALA A 191 -4.96 6.69 -23.51
C ALA A 191 -4.45 6.22 -22.13
N ALA A 192 -5.34 5.63 -21.30
CA ALA A 192 -5.00 5.07 -19.99
C ALA A 192 -3.98 3.91 -20.09
N TRP A 193 -4.06 3.12 -21.15
CA TRP A 193 -3.14 2.00 -21.42
C TRP A 193 -1.78 2.46 -21.96
N SER A 194 -1.76 3.56 -22.71
CA SER A 194 -0.57 4.10 -23.39
C SER A 194 0.36 4.88 -22.45
N VAL A 195 -0.18 5.56 -21.43
CA VAL A 195 0.60 6.52 -20.63
C VAL A 195 1.66 5.84 -19.74
N LEU A 196 1.46 4.57 -19.40
CA LEU A 196 2.34 3.80 -18.51
C LEU A 196 3.63 3.37 -19.22
N LYS A 197 4.74 4.10 -19.06
CA LYS A 197 5.99 3.81 -19.80
C LYS A 197 6.52 2.37 -19.64
N LYS A 198 6.49 1.80 -18.43
CA LYS A 198 7.07 0.47 -18.13
C LYS A 198 6.17 -0.70 -18.55
N SER A 199 4.86 -0.52 -18.44
CA SER A 199 3.82 -1.51 -18.76
C SER A 199 2.96 -1.07 -19.95
N LYS A 200 3.51 -0.24 -20.83
CA LYS A 200 2.79 0.33 -21.99
C LYS A 200 2.19 -0.79 -22.82
N HIS A 201 0.88 -0.75 -23.00
CA HIS A 201 0.13 -1.77 -23.72
C HIS A 201 0.41 -3.21 -23.24
N GLN A 202 0.64 -3.39 -21.93
CA GLN A 202 0.77 -4.72 -21.36
C GLN A 202 -0.60 -5.41 -21.35
N LEU A 203 -0.63 -6.61 -21.92
CA LEU A 203 -1.78 -7.49 -21.99
C LEU A 203 -1.39 -8.88 -21.50
N ILE A 204 -2.17 -9.45 -20.59
CA ILE A 204 -2.05 -10.84 -20.14
C ILE A 204 -3.29 -11.59 -20.65
N GLU A 205 -3.08 -12.71 -21.32
CA GLU A 205 -4.14 -13.56 -21.86
C GLU A 205 -4.00 -14.97 -21.30
N VAL A 206 -5.08 -15.51 -20.73
CA VAL A 206 -5.19 -16.95 -20.42
C VAL A 206 -5.52 -17.68 -21.71
N THR A 207 -4.66 -18.62 -22.12
CA THR A 207 -4.73 -19.28 -23.44
C THR A 207 -5.27 -20.70 -23.38
N GLY A 208 -5.61 -21.20 -22.20
CA GLY A 208 -6.13 -22.54 -22.01
C GLY A 208 -6.41 -22.85 -20.55
N THR A 209 -6.80 -24.10 -20.29
CA THR A 209 -7.10 -24.60 -18.95
C THR A 209 -5.84 -24.96 -18.18
N ALA A 210 -5.91 -24.93 -16.85
CA ALA A 210 -4.82 -25.36 -15.99
C ALA A 210 -4.34 -26.78 -16.32
N ALA A 211 -3.02 -26.98 -16.26
CA ALA A 211 -2.39 -28.29 -16.42
C ALA A 211 -1.73 -28.73 -15.10
N GLY A 212 -2.11 -29.91 -14.62
CA GLY A 212 -1.55 -30.51 -13.41
C GLY A 212 -2.06 -29.89 -12.12
N SER A 213 -1.40 -30.22 -11.00
CA SER A 213 -1.73 -29.69 -9.68
C SER A 213 -1.03 -28.36 -9.42
N PRO A 214 -1.71 -27.38 -8.79
CA PRO A 214 -1.11 -26.10 -8.42
C PRO A 214 0.03 -26.30 -7.42
N ARG A 215 1.11 -25.52 -7.59
CA ARG A 215 2.34 -25.60 -6.79
C ARG A 215 2.22 -24.87 -5.45
N VAL A 216 1.25 -25.28 -4.63
CA VAL A 216 0.91 -24.63 -3.35
C VAL A 216 2.06 -24.71 -2.34
N ALA A 217 2.70 -25.87 -2.19
CA ALA A 217 3.80 -26.04 -1.23
C ALA A 217 4.99 -25.12 -1.55
N GLU A 218 5.35 -25.00 -2.84
CA GLU A 218 6.38 -24.06 -3.30
C GLU A 218 6.00 -22.60 -3.02
N ALA A 219 4.73 -22.25 -3.24
CA ALA A 219 4.24 -20.90 -2.97
C ALA A 219 4.35 -20.54 -1.48
N VAL A 220 3.92 -21.44 -0.58
CA VAL A 220 4.02 -21.23 0.87
C VAL A 220 5.47 -21.11 1.33
N GLN A 221 6.36 -21.97 0.80
CA GLN A 221 7.79 -21.91 1.10
C GLN A 221 8.42 -20.58 0.65
N ASP A 222 8.08 -20.10 -0.56
CA ASP A 222 8.55 -18.81 -1.07
C ASP A 222 8.04 -17.64 -0.23
N THR A 223 6.76 -17.63 0.15
CA THR A 223 6.19 -16.60 1.04
C THR A 223 6.92 -16.59 2.39
N ALA A 224 7.12 -17.75 3.01
CA ALA A 224 7.86 -17.85 4.27
C ALA A 224 9.30 -17.33 4.12
N ALA A 225 10.00 -17.74 3.06
CA ALA A 225 11.35 -17.29 2.77
C ALA A 225 11.43 -15.76 2.61
N LYS A 226 10.50 -15.14 1.88
CA LYS A 226 10.45 -13.69 1.68
C LYS A 226 10.07 -12.90 2.94
N LEU A 227 9.27 -13.49 3.82
CA LEU A 227 8.95 -12.87 5.11
C LEU A 227 10.11 -12.92 6.09
N THR A 228 10.89 -14.01 6.09
CA THR A 228 11.93 -14.24 7.11
C THR A 228 13.35 -13.96 6.64
N GLY A 229 13.58 -13.91 5.32
CA GLY A 229 14.90 -13.80 4.70
C GLY A 229 15.01 -12.62 3.72
N PRO A 230 16.11 -12.55 2.95
CA PRO A 230 16.28 -11.53 1.93
C PRO A 230 15.31 -11.74 0.75
N VAL A 231 14.80 -10.64 0.20
CA VAL A 231 13.88 -10.61 -0.95
C VAL A 231 14.63 -10.20 -2.22
N LEU A 232 15.39 -9.10 -2.16
CA LEU A 232 16.13 -8.53 -3.28
C LEU A 232 17.60 -8.92 -3.31
N ASN A 233 18.11 -9.54 -2.23
CA ASN A 233 19.52 -9.86 -2.02
C ASN A 233 20.44 -8.62 -2.10
N ASN A 234 20.02 -7.53 -1.45
CA ASN A 234 20.77 -6.29 -1.38
C ASN A 234 20.46 -5.50 -0.09
N SER A 235 21.06 -4.31 0.05
CA SER A 235 20.92 -3.49 1.26
C SER A 235 19.49 -3.00 1.55
N PHE A 236 18.56 -3.08 0.59
CA PHE A 236 17.16 -2.72 0.79
C PHE A 236 16.35 -3.79 1.52
N ASP A 237 16.85 -5.01 1.67
CA ASP A 237 16.13 -6.11 2.34
C ASP A 237 15.72 -5.80 3.78
N VAL A 238 16.40 -4.86 4.44
CA VAL A 238 16.02 -4.35 5.76
C VAL A 238 14.63 -3.70 5.81
N ASN A 239 14.07 -3.34 4.65
CA ASN A 239 12.73 -2.76 4.52
C ASN A 239 11.66 -3.79 4.19
N PHE A 240 12.02 -5.06 3.98
CA PHE A 240 11.12 -6.12 3.56
C PHE A 240 10.82 -7.13 4.68
N GLY A 241 9.69 -7.82 4.54
CA GLY A 241 9.27 -8.89 5.44
C GLY A 241 9.22 -8.48 6.90
N LEU A 242 9.46 -9.43 7.81
CA LEU A 242 9.48 -9.20 9.25
C LEU A 242 10.60 -8.25 9.68
N SER A 243 11.69 -8.17 8.91
CA SER A 243 12.76 -7.19 9.17
C SER A 243 12.26 -5.76 8.95
N GLY A 244 11.58 -5.52 7.83
CA GLY A 244 10.95 -4.25 7.51
C GLY A 244 9.91 -3.85 8.55
N MET A 245 9.06 -4.79 8.97
CA MET A 245 8.06 -4.53 10.01
C MET A 245 8.72 -4.08 11.31
N ARG A 246 9.76 -4.80 11.78
CA ARG A 246 10.51 -4.44 12.98
C ARG A 246 11.18 -3.08 12.86
N LYS A 247 11.78 -2.78 11.70
CA LYS A 247 12.45 -1.51 11.44
C LYS A 247 11.44 -0.36 11.41
N LEU A 248 10.31 -0.51 10.72
CA LEU A 248 9.24 0.49 10.70
C LEU A 248 8.69 0.70 12.12
N ALA A 249 8.41 -0.38 12.85
CA ALA A 249 7.94 -0.29 14.23
C ALA A 249 8.94 0.46 15.12
N ALA A 250 10.25 0.18 15.01
CA ALA A 250 11.28 0.91 15.75
C ALA A 250 11.34 2.40 15.35
N GLN A 251 11.19 2.72 14.06
CA GLN A 251 11.17 4.10 13.57
C GLN A 251 9.92 4.88 13.99
N LEU A 252 8.78 4.19 14.14
CA LEU A 252 7.54 4.77 14.65
C LEU A 252 7.53 4.87 16.19
N ALA A 253 8.21 3.93 16.86
CA ALA A 253 8.40 3.93 18.30
C ALA A 253 9.53 4.85 18.77
N ASP A 254 10.32 5.40 17.85
CA ASP A 254 11.35 6.38 18.15
C ASP A 254 10.70 7.66 18.69
N THR A 255 10.61 7.73 20.01
CA THR A 255 10.14 8.89 20.78
C THR A 255 11.25 9.88 21.09
N THR A 256 12.43 9.77 20.47
CA THR A 256 13.58 10.59 20.85
C THR A 256 13.25 12.09 20.71
N GLY A 257 13.31 12.80 21.84
CA GLY A 257 12.86 14.19 21.99
C GLY A 257 11.49 14.36 22.67
N HIS A 258 10.80 13.25 22.94
CA HIS A 258 9.51 13.16 23.60
C HIS A 258 9.49 12.11 24.73
N ASP A 259 10.64 11.59 25.17
CA ASP A 259 10.72 10.52 26.17
C ASP A 259 10.00 10.86 27.48
N VAL A 260 10.02 12.14 27.87
CA VAL A 260 9.26 12.65 29.02
C VAL A 260 7.76 12.58 28.75
N ALA A 261 7.30 13.02 27.58
CA ALA A 261 5.88 12.94 27.22
C ALA A 261 5.43 11.49 27.06
N ALA A 262 6.21 10.64 26.40
CA ALA A 262 5.94 9.23 26.21
C ALA A 262 5.86 8.46 27.53
N THR A 263 6.74 8.78 28.49
CA THR A 263 6.68 8.21 29.85
C THR A 263 5.43 8.68 30.59
N VAL A 264 5.11 9.97 30.54
CA VAL A 264 3.94 10.55 31.22
C VAL A 264 2.62 10.01 30.65
N TYR A 265 2.50 9.85 29.32
CA TYR A 265 1.31 9.25 28.71
C TYR A 265 1.18 7.76 29.01
N ARG A 266 2.29 7.03 29.19
CA ARG A 266 2.25 5.64 29.66
C ARG A 266 1.68 5.55 31.07
N GLN A 267 2.12 6.43 31.97
CA GLN A 267 1.57 6.56 33.32
C GLN A 267 0.09 6.97 33.31
N ALA A 268 -0.31 7.87 32.42
CA ALA A 268 -1.72 8.26 32.25
C ALA A 268 -2.58 7.06 31.84
N GLY A 269 -2.10 6.21 30.92
CA GLY A 269 -2.79 4.98 30.52
C GLY A 269 -2.92 3.94 31.65
N GLU A 270 -1.88 3.78 32.47
CA GLU A 270 -1.93 2.95 33.68
C GLU A 270 -2.96 3.49 34.70
N GLN A 271 -3.01 4.80 34.88
CA GLN A 271 -3.97 5.47 35.76
C GLN A 271 -5.43 5.30 35.26
N TRP A 272 -5.67 5.43 33.95
CA TRP A 272 -6.99 5.18 33.37
C TRP A 272 -7.41 3.71 33.51
N SER A 273 -6.45 2.78 33.47
CA SER A 273 -6.73 1.37 33.74
C SER A 273 -7.18 1.15 35.19
N GLN A 274 -6.62 1.90 36.15
CA GLN A 274 -7.06 1.88 37.54
C GLN A 274 -8.46 2.51 37.72
N VAL A 275 -8.77 3.60 37.00
CA VAL A 275 -10.12 4.18 36.96
C VAL A 275 -11.15 3.14 36.48
N ALA A 276 -10.85 2.44 35.39
CA ALA A 276 -11.74 1.41 34.84
C ALA A 276 -11.92 0.24 35.81
N ALA A 277 -10.85 -0.21 36.48
CA ALA A 277 -10.93 -1.25 37.50
C ALA A 277 -11.73 -0.81 38.75
N ALA A 278 -11.56 0.43 39.20
CA ALA A 278 -12.30 0.99 40.33
C ALA A 278 -13.80 1.15 40.00
N ALA A 279 -14.12 1.63 38.80
CA ALA A 279 -15.49 1.83 38.32
C ALA A 279 -16.27 0.51 38.12
N THR A 280 -15.56 -0.58 37.86
CA THR A 280 -16.15 -1.94 37.78
C THR A 280 -16.12 -2.69 39.11
N GLY A 281 -15.42 -2.13 40.11
CA GLY A 281 -15.30 -2.69 41.46
C GLY A 281 -16.32 -2.13 42.45
N ARG A 282 -15.94 -2.09 43.74
CA ARG A 282 -16.74 -1.52 44.84
C ARG A 282 -16.24 -0.16 45.32
N ALA A 283 -15.42 0.53 44.51
CA ALA A 283 -14.92 1.84 44.86
C ALA A 283 -16.08 2.86 44.91
N SER A 284 -16.00 3.81 45.82
CA SER A 284 -16.91 4.94 45.90
C SER A 284 -16.70 5.90 44.73
N PHE A 285 -17.74 6.69 44.42
CA PHE A 285 -17.63 7.74 43.39
C PHE A 285 -16.56 8.79 43.72
N VAL A 286 -16.28 9.05 45.00
CA VAL A 286 -15.22 9.96 45.43
C VAL A 286 -13.84 9.41 45.05
N GLU A 287 -13.59 8.13 45.36
CA GLU A 287 -12.33 7.46 45.00
C GLU A 287 -12.14 7.40 43.47
N ILE A 288 -13.20 7.12 42.71
CA ILE A 288 -13.13 7.12 41.25
C ILE A 288 -12.83 8.54 40.72
N ALA A 289 -13.47 9.57 41.27
CA ALA A 289 -13.22 10.96 40.87
C ALA A 289 -11.77 11.41 41.13
N GLU A 290 -11.17 11.00 42.25
CA GLU A 290 -9.77 11.27 42.55
C GLU A 290 -8.81 10.59 41.55
N LEU A 291 -9.09 9.34 41.17
CA LEU A 291 -8.30 8.62 40.18
C LEU A 291 -8.39 9.28 38.79
N VAL A 292 -9.57 9.77 38.41
CA VAL A 292 -9.79 10.52 37.17
C VAL A 292 -9.01 11.83 37.18
N GLU A 293 -9.05 12.58 38.28
CA GLU A 293 -8.31 13.84 38.40
C GLU A 293 -6.78 13.62 38.29
N GLN A 294 -6.27 12.50 38.83
CA GLN A 294 -4.87 12.11 38.67
C GLN A 294 -4.52 11.77 37.21
N ALA A 295 -5.40 11.10 36.48
CA ALA A 295 -5.19 10.77 35.07
C ALA A 295 -5.12 12.05 34.20
N ILE A 296 -6.06 12.98 34.40
CA ILE A 296 -6.09 14.28 33.70
C ILE A 296 -4.79 15.06 33.95
N ARG A 297 -4.31 15.12 35.21
CA ARG A 297 -3.05 15.80 35.55
C ARG A 297 -1.84 15.20 34.82
N LEU A 298 -1.81 13.89 34.63
CA LEU A 298 -0.77 13.22 33.85
C LEU A 298 -0.86 13.61 32.37
N GLU A 299 -2.06 13.58 31.79
CA GLU A 299 -2.25 13.99 30.38
C GLU A 299 -1.82 15.44 30.12
N GLU A 300 -2.21 16.38 30.99
CA GLU A 300 -1.76 17.77 30.88
C GLU A 300 -0.24 17.91 31.00
N ARG A 301 0.41 17.12 31.87
CA ARG A 301 1.87 17.09 31.97
C ARG A 301 2.50 16.53 30.69
N GLY A 302 1.87 15.53 30.06
CA GLY A 302 2.28 15.00 28.76
C GLY A 302 2.23 16.07 27.68
N VAL A 303 1.13 16.84 27.62
CA VAL A 303 0.97 17.97 26.69
C VAL A 303 2.06 19.03 26.92
N ARG A 304 2.28 19.44 28.17
CA ARG A 304 3.34 20.42 28.51
C ARG A 304 4.73 19.92 28.12
N ALA A 305 5.02 18.63 28.32
CA ALA A 305 6.28 18.03 27.91
C ALA A 305 6.47 18.03 26.37
N LEU A 306 5.39 17.80 25.62
CA LEU A 306 5.40 17.94 24.15
C LEU A 306 5.64 19.40 23.71
N GLU A 307 5.01 20.37 24.39
CA GLU A 307 5.19 21.81 24.10
C GLU A 307 6.60 22.31 24.41
N GLN A 308 7.20 21.84 25.50
CA GLN A 308 8.56 22.19 25.93
C GLN A 308 9.62 21.56 25.02
N GLY A 309 9.44 20.30 24.62
CA GLY A 309 10.30 19.64 23.64
C GLY A 309 10.28 20.32 22.26
N ARG A 310 9.24 21.11 21.97
CA ARG A 310 9.10 21.91 20.73
C ARG A 310 9.92 23.20 20.70
N ARG A 311 10.38 23.68 21.87
CA ARG A 311 11.12 24.95 22.04
C ARG A 311 12.64 24.78 22.15
N MET A 312 13.14 23.55 22.23
CA MET A 312 14.58 23.20 22.22
C MET A 312 15.03 22.71 20.84
#